data_AF-A0AAF0IXC0-F1
#
_entry.id   AF-A0AAF0IXC0-F1
#
_cell.length_a   1.000
_cell.length_b   1.000
_cell.length_c   1.000
_cell.angle_alpha   90.00
_cell.angle_beta   90.00
_cell.angle_gamma   90.00
#
_symmetry.space_group_name_H-M   'P 1'
#
loop_
_entity.id
_entity.type
_entity.pdbx_description
1 polymer ?
#
loop_
_entity_poly.entity_id
_entity_poly.type
_entity_poly.pdbx_seq_one_letter_code
_entity_poly.pdbx_strand_id
1 'polypeptide(L)'
;MAEAVFAHKVREHGLEERFGVIDSCGTADYHEGEEPDMRTVRVCKSHHVPIQHLARAIQPDDFHKFDYIFGMDSNNMKNLQRIQPKGSKAQVHLFSSFDDGATVMDPYYIGDKAFHTVFEHPGSIYQASCTMAGSQFGQRCVGVLSTTGRWMRSSVPRVALPVPSLPRTFTSVSHAPRGRRPTSWNSDVPATINKLRGFHTSAANLAAQKDPYATLGVKRDATAKDIKNAYYQLAKKYHPDTSKEPGAKERFVEIQSAYDILSDEQKRASYDQFGSADGPGGFDPFGGAGGASPFGGFNPGSAESIFESLFGGTFGGARGARAGFTAETRGEDIDASVHISFEEACKGTTRTVTIHPIENCGTCSGSGLKANAKRTTCHVCRGTGTRTFVIQGGFQMASTCPACNGTGSSIAPGDECPSCLGAGRVKSTRTITVNIPAGVDDGYRIRQDGAGDVPLMGSGPAGSLFVRIHVTPSRIWRRQGTNLFYPAPIPFYTAVLGGRVRVPTLDGEVDVRVPAGTQAGDEMILRGRGVPRLGSRKNYDMNGDLMVQFDITIPRSLSKRQKELLQQFADEYEGKVNSPPSEKSTPSSDTKPSHKDTETPKGNDGKS
;
A
#
# COMPACT_ATOMS: atom_id res chain seq x y z
N MET A 1 1.55 -0.35 -20.02
CA MET A 1 0.73 -1.51 -20.45
C MET A 1 -0.73 -1.15 -20.64
N ALA A 2 -1.37 -0.53 -19.63
CA ALA A 2 -2.80 -0.22 -19.63
C ALA A 2 -3.27 0.54 -20.89
N GLU A 3 -2.60 1.63 -21.28
CA GLU A 3 -2.94 2.37 -22.51
C GLU A 3 -2.92 1.48 -23.76
N ALA A 4 -1.82 0.74 -23.97
CA ALA A 4 -1.63 -0.08 -25.17
C ALA A 4 -2.68 -1.18 -25.30
N VAL A 5 -3.03 -1.84 -24.17
CA VAL A 5 -4.08 -2.87 -24.14
C VAL A 5 -5.45 -2.25 -24.39
N PHE A 6 -5.75 -1.13 -23.75
CA PHE A 6 -7.03 -0.43 -23.92
C PHE A 6 -7.22 0.04 -25.36
N ALA A 7 -6.22 0.70 -25.95
CA ALA A 7 -6.23 1.13 -27.34
C ALA A 7 -6.35 -0.04 -28.32
N HIS A 8 -5.69 -1.17 -28.04
CA HIS A 8 -5.83 -2.38 -28.85
C HIS A 8 -7.26 -2.94 -28.81
N LYS A 9 -7.89 -2.99 -27.64
CA LYS A 9 -9.27 -3.46 -27.50
C LYS A 9 -10.28 -2.53 -28.16
N VAL A 10 -10.11 -1.21 -28.02
CA VAL A 10 -10.94 -0.23 -28.74
C VAL A 10 -10.86 -0.44 -30.26
N ARG A 11 -9.66 -0.75 -30.78
CA ARG A 11 -9.46 -1.09 -32.19
C ARG A 11 -10.10 -2.40 -32.60
N GLU A 12 -9.88 -3.46 -31.82
CA GLU A 12 -10.43 -4.80 -32.06
C GLU A 12 -11.96 -4.76 -32.18
N HIS A 13 -12.62 -3.88 -31.41
CA HIS A 13 -14.07 -3.73 -31.41
C HIS A 13 -14.60 -2.61 -32.32
N GLY A 14 -13.75 -1.97 -33.13
CA GLY A 14 -14.17 -0.93 -34.08
C GLY A 14 -14.72 0.34 -33.42
N LEU A 15 -14.32 0.63 -32.17
CA LEU A 15 -14.77 1.79 -31.40
C LEU A 15 -13.85 3.01 -31.54
N GLU A 16 -12.84 2.98 -32.41
CA GLU A 16 -11.82 4.03 -32.55
C GLU A 16 -12.41 5.42 -32.82
N GLU A 17 -13.52 5.53 -33.56
CA GLU A 17 -14.16 6.82 -33.85
C GLU A 17 -14.88 7.44 -32.64
N ARG A 18 -15.13 6.65 -31.58
CA ARG A 18 -15.79 7.12 -30.34
C ARG A 18 -14.81 7.56 -29.28
N PHE A 19 -13.57 7.06 -29.30
CA PHE A 19 -12.53 7.38 -28.33
C PHE A 19 -11.54 8.39 -28.94
N GLY A 20 -11.28 9.49 -28.24
CA GLY A 20 -10.36 10.52 -28.70
C GLY A 20 -8.91 10.18 -28.37
N VAL A 21 -8.41 10.75 -27.27
CA VAL A 21 -7.06 10.48 -26.75
C VAL A 21 -7.19 9.52 -25.57
N ILE A 22 -6.52 8.36 -25.65
CA ILE A 22 -6.36 7.38 -24.57
C ILE A 22 -4.94 7.53 -24.02
N ASP A 23 -4.79 7.53 -22.71
CA ASP A 23 -3.50 7.72 -22.04
C ASP A 23 -3.40 6.88 -20.76
N SER A 24 -2.19 6.68 -20.25
CA SER A 24 -1.95 6.09 -18.93
C SER A 24 -0.95 6.90 -18.13
N CYS A 25 -1.06 6.91 -16.81
CA CYS A 25 -0.14 7.64 -15.94
C CYS A 25 -0.04 6.98 -14.55
N GLY A 26 0.88 7.45 -13.72
CA GLY A 26 0.91 7.10 -12.30
C GLY A 26 0.17 8.11 -11.44
N THR A 27 -0.29 7.71 -10.26
CA THR A 27 -0.72 8.66 -9.21
C THR A 27 0.46 9.35 -8.51
N ALA A 28 1.69 8.94 -8.82
CA ALA A 28 2.94 9.47 -8.29
C ALA A 28 3.99 9.65 -9.41
N ASP A 29 5.03 10.44 -9.14
CA ASP A 29 6.05 10.92 -10.08
C ASP A 29 7.29 10.03 -10.20
N TYR A 30 7.37 8.94 -9.44
CA TYR A 30 8.58 8.11 -9.28
C TYR A 30 9.10 7.43 -10.57
N HIS A 31 8.37 7.48 -11.69
CA HIS A 31 8.73 6.86 -12.97
C HIS A 31 8.55 7.81 -14.17
N GLU A 32 8.39 9.12 -13.95
CA GLU A 32 8.17 10.06 -15.04
C GLU A 32 9.37 10.11 -16.02
N GLY A 33 9.10 9.90 -17.31
CA GLY A 33 10.07 9.84 -18.40
C GLY A 33 10.71 8.46 -18.65
N GLU A 34 10.39 7.42 -17.87
CA GLU A 34 10.94 6.08 -18.08
C GLU A 34 10.25 5.32 -19.23
N GLU A 35 11.00 4.49 -19.95
CA GLU A 35 10.47 3.61 -21.01
C GLU A 35 9.65 2.44 -20.42
N PRO A 36 8.73 1.83 -21.18
CA PRO A 36 7.96 0.68 -20.72
C PRO A 36 8.84 -0.49 -20.26
N ASP A 37 8.48 -1.14 -19.16
CA ASP A 37 9.17 -2.34 -18.66
C ASP A 37 9.33 -3.40 -19.76
N MET A 38 10.53 -3.95 -19.89
CA MET A 38 10.89 -4.92 -20.93
C MET A 38 9.97 -6.15 -20.98
N ARG A 39 9.38 -6.57 -19.85
CA ARG A 39 8.39 -7.66 -19.79
C ARG A 39 7.08 -7.24 -20.43
N THR A 40 6.62 -6.01 -20.19
CA THR A 40 5.47 -5.43 -20.89
C THR A 40 5.71 -5.35 -22.39
N VAL A 41 6.90 -4.86 -22.80
CA VAL A 41 7.27 -4.79 -24.22
C VAL A 41 7.25 -6.16 -24.87
N ARG A 42 7.78 -7.19 -24.19
CA ARG A 42 7.79 -8.57 -24.67
C ARG A 42 6.39 -9.13 -24.90
N VAL A 43 5.49 -8.95 -23.93
CA VAL A 43 4.09 -9.43 -24.02
C VAL A 43 3.32 -8.66 -25.09
N CYS A 44 3.38 -7.33 -25.10
CA CYS A 44 2.71 -6.55 -26.14
C CYS A 44 3.22 -6.91 -27.55
N LYS A 45 4.53 -7.16 -27.69
CA LYS A 45 5.13 -7.62 -28.96
C LYS A 45 4.64 -9.01 -29.38
N SER A 46 4.46 -9.97 -28.46
CA SER A 46 3.92 -11.30 -28.81
C SER A 46 2.46 -11.23 -29.26
N HIS A 47 1.70 -10.23 -28.81
CA HIS A 47 0.32 -9.99 -29.22
C HIS A 47 0.16 -8.93 -30.33
N HIS A 48 1.25 -8.52 -31.00
CA HIS A 48 1.24 -7.52 -32.08
C HIS A 48 0.66 -6.14 -31.68
N VAL A 49 0.79 -5.77 -30.40
CA VAL A 49 0.37 -4.47 -29.88
C VAL A 49 1.57 -3.54 -29.74
N PRO A 50 1.60 -2.40 -30.45
CA PRO A 50 2.68 -1.44 -30.30
C PRO A 50 2.59 -0.73 -28.95
N ILE A 51 3.73 -0.56 -28.28
CA ILE A 51 3.85 0.23 -27.05
C ILE A 51 5.04 1.19 -27.17
N GLN A 52 4.79 2.49 -27.03
CA GLN A 52 5.79 3.56 -27.10
C GLN A 52 5.62 4.62 -26.00
N HIS A 53 4.69 4.38 -25.08
CA HIS A 53 4.34 5.32 -24.01
C HIS A 53 5.48 5.50 -23.01
N LEU A 54 5.82 6.74 -22.69
CA LEU A 54 6.73 7.07 -21.58
C LEU A 54 5.91 7.29 -20.32
N ALA A 55 6.33 6.68 -19.21
CA ALA A 55 5.64 6.82 -17.94
C ALA A 55 5.57 8.31 -17.53
N ARG A 56 4.45 8.74 -16.98
CA ARG A 56 4.22 10.11 -16.49
C ARG A 56 3.31 10.12 -15.27
N ALA A 57 3.35 11.17 -14.46
CA ALA A 57 2.38 11.35 -13.39
C ALA A 57 1.10 12.02 -13.89
N ILE A 58 -0.01 11.79 -13.17
CA ILE A 58 -1.23 12.57 -13.37
C ILE A 58 -1.01 14.03 -12.96
N GLN A 59 -1.45 14.95 -13.82
CA GLN A 59 -1.38 16.38 -13.60
C GLN A 59 -2.77 16.94 -13.29
N PRO A 60 -2.90 18.05 -12.54
CA PRO A 60 -4.19 18.70 -12.29
C PRO A 60 -4.96 19.03 -13.59
N ASP A 61 -4.24 19.41 -14.65
CA ASP A 61 -4.81 19.70 -15.97
C ASP A 61 -5.44 18.47 -16.65
N ASP A 62 -5.02 17.26 -16.28
CA ASP A 62 -5.61 16.02 -16.82
C ASP A 62 -7.10 15.91 -16.44
N PHE A 63 -7.50 16.42 -15.27
CA PHE A 63 -8.90 16.43 -14.82
C PHE A 63 -9.79 17.39 -15.63
N HIS A 64 -9.19 18.31 -16.39
CA HIS A 64 -9.89 19.19 -17.32
C HIS A 64 -9.80 18.68 -18.77
N LYS A 65 -8.73 17.97 -19.10
CA LYS A 65 -8.45 17.43 -20.44
C LYS A 65 -9.26 16.18 -20.76
N PHE A 66 -9.52 15.32 -19.78
CA PHE A 66 -10.17 14.01 -19.97
C PHE A 66 -11.56 13.94 -19.35
N ASP A 67 -12.50 13.29 -20.05
CA ASP A 67 -13.87 13.13 -19.57
C ASP A 67 -13.98 12.00 -18.54
N TYR A 68 -13.14 10.98 -18.66
CA TYR A 68 -13.10 9.80 -17.79
C TYR A 68 -11.69 9.50 -17.33
N ILE A 69 -11.53 9.22 -16.04
CA ILE A 69 -10.28 8.80 -15.41
C ILE A 69 -10.55 7.52 -14.61
N PHE A 70 -9.75 6.49 -14.83
CA PHE A 70 -9.94 5.19 -14.19
C PHE A 70 -8.84 4.91 -13.18
N GLY A 71 -9.23 4.70 -11.93
CA GLY A 71 -8.36 4.13 -10.91
C GLY A 71 -8.33 2.61 -11.04
N MET A 72 -7.14 2.02 -11.07
CA MET A 72 -7.01 0.56 -11.21
C MET A 72 -7.44 -0.18 -9.93
N ASP A 73 -7.25 0.45 -8.77
CA ASP A 73 -7.64 -0.08 -7.46
C ASP A 73 -8.25 0.99 -6.55
N SER A 74 -8.70 0.56 -5.36
CA SER A 74 -9.30 1.46 -4.36
C SER A 74 -8.33 2.50 -3.80
N ASN A 75 -7.02 2.25 -3.83
CA ASN A 75 -6.01 3.21 -3.38
C ASN A 75 -5.79 4.31 -4.42
N ASN A 76 -5.75 3.96 -5.71
CA ASN A 76 -5.76 4.93 -6.80
C ASN A 76 -7.01 5.79 -6.73
N MET A 77 -8.17 5.20 -6.48
CA MET A 77 -9.41 5.95 -6.34
C MET A 77 -9.31 7.02 -5.24
N LYS A 78 -8.82 6.65 -4.05
CA LYS A 78 -8.62 7.61 -2.94
C LYS A 78 -7.63 8.71 -3.31
N ASN A 79 -6.53 8.37 -3.99
CA ASN A 79 -5.54 9.34 -4.43
C ASN A 79 -6.11 10.32 -5.47
N LEU A 80 -6.81 9.80 -6.48
CA LEU A 80 -7.47 10.58 -7.52
C LEU A 80 -8.52 11.52 -6.94
N GLN A 81 -9.36 11.04 -6.01
CA GLN A 81 -10.35 11.87 -5.29
C GLN A 81 -9.69 12.98 -4.46
N ARG A 82 -8.49 12.74 -3.91
CA ARG A 82 -7.77 13.74 -3.12
C ARG A 82 -7.19 14.86 -3.99
N ILE A 83 -6.70 14.52 -5.19
CA ILE A 83 -6.02 15.47 -6.08
C ILE A 83 -6.97 16.13 -7.09
N GLN A 84 -8.18 15.59 -7.26
CA GLN A 84 -9.18 16.09 -8.19
C GLN A 84 -9.58 17.54 -7.83
N PRO A 85 -9.36 18.52 -8.73
CA PRO A 85 -9.79 19.89 -8.50
C PRO A 85 -11.31 20.00 -8.41
N LYS A 86 -11.82 20.85 -7.49
CA LYS A 86 -13.26 21.10 -7.36
C LYS A 86 -13.79 21.76 -8.65
N GLY A 87 -14.78 21.14 -9.28
CA GLY A 87 -15.37 21.62 -10.54
C GLY A 87 -14.72 21.10 -11.82
N SER A 88 -13.83 20.11 -11.74
CA SER A 88 -13.28 19.43 -12.92
C SER A 88 -14.36 18.67 -13.72
N LYS A 89 -14.21 18.58 -15.05
CA LYS A 89 -15.13 17.83 -15.92
C LYS A 89 -14.98 16.30 -15.79
N ALA A 90 -13.77 15.83 -15.42
CA ALA A 90 -13.46 14.41 -15.36
C ALA A 90 -14.32 13.62 -14.36
N GLN A 91 -14.90 12.52 -14.83
CA GLN A 91 -15.53 11.51 -13.98
C GLN A 91 -14.50 10.44 -13.59
N VAL A 92 -14.27 10.30 -12.29
CA VAL A 92 -13.31 9.35 -11.74
C VAL A 92 -14.04 8.07 -11.35
N HIS A 93 -13.74 6.96 -12.01
CA HIS A 93 -14.39 5.65 -11.77
C HIS A 93 -13.37 4.57 -11.42
N LEU A 94 -13.79 3.59 -10.63
CA LEU A 94 -12.95 2.44 -10.33
C LEU A 94 -13.01 1.49 -11.53
N PHE A 95 -11.88 1.01 -12.01
CA PHE A 95 -11.87 0.17 -13.20
C PHE A 95 -12.69 -1.12 -13.01
N SER A 96 -12.63 -1.72 -11.82
CA SER A 96 -13.42 -2.91 -11.47
C SER A 96 -14.91 -2.65 -11.25
N SER A 97 -15.41 -1.40 -11.27
CA SER A 97 -16.87 -1.17 -11.21
C SER A 97 -17.60 -1.56 -12.50
N PHE A 98 -16.85 -1.88 -13.55
CA PHE A 98 -17.38 -2.34 -14.84
C PHE A 98 -17.17 -3.84 -15.09
N ASP A 99 -16.61 -4.54 -14.12
CA ASP A 99 -16.45 -6.00 -14.10
C ASP A 99 -17.17 -6.53 -12.85
N ASP A 100 -17.56 -7.80 -12.79
CA ASP A 100 -18.32 -8.41 -11.68
C ASP A 100 -17.46 -8.59 -10.38
N GLY A 101 -16.67 -7.59 -10.02
CA GLY A 101 -15.79 -7.57 -8.84
C GLY A 101 -14.39 -8.16 -9.08
N ALA A 102 -14.01 -8.46 -10.32
CA ALA A 102 -12.66 -8.94 -10.61
C ALA A 102 -11.62 -7.83 -10.31
N THR A 103 -10.70 -8.12 -9.39
CA THR A 103 -9.59 -7.22 -9.08
C THR A 103 -8.48 -7.45 -10.09
N VAL A 104 -8.19 -6.44 -10.93
CA VAL A 104 -7.05 -6.50 -11.84
C VAL A 104 -5.77 -6.47 -11.00
N MET A 105 -5.11 -7.61 -10.90
CA MET A 105 -3.88 -7.74 -10.13
C MET A 105 -2.74 -6.99 -10.82
N ASP A 106 -1.92 -6.30 -10.03
CA ASP A 106 -0.75 -5.61 -10.56
C ASP A 106 0.33 -6.64 -11.00
N PRO A 107 0.64 -6.74 -12.32
CA PRO A 107 1.51 -7.79 -12.85
C PRO A 107 2.97 -7.62 -12.39
N TYR A 108 3.35 -6.44 -11.91
CA TYR A 108 4.73 -6.15 -11.51
C TYR A 108 5.16 -6.90 -10.24
N TYR A 109 4.21 -7.44 -9.47
CA TYR A 109 4.48 -8.10 -8.18
C TYR A 109 4.29 -9.63 -8.18
N ILE A 110 3.83 -10.22 -9.29
CA ILE A 110 3.34 -11.61 -9.33
C ILE A 110 4.17 -12.51 -10.28
N GLY A 111 5.18 -11.94 -10.93
CA GLY A 111 6.11 -12.64 -11.83
C GLY A 111 5.70 -12.62 -13.30
N ASP A 112 6.55 -13.14 -14.18
CA ASP A 112 6.45 -12.91 -15.63
C ASP A 112 5.15 -13.42 -16.27
N LYS A 113 4.54 -14.48 -15.73
CA LYS A 113 3.26 -15.01 -16.21
C LYS A 113 2.09 -14.04 -15.98
N ALA A 114 2.16 -13.19 -14.95
CA ALA A 114 1.09 -12.25 -14.63
C ALA A 114 0.91 -11.18 -15.72
N PHE A 115 1.97 -10.82 -16.44
CA PHE A 115 1.86 -9.88 -17.57
C PHE A 115 1.00 -10.43 -18.70
N HIS A 116 1.10 -11.73 -19.00
CA HIS A 116 0.22 -12.39 -19.97
C HIS A 116 -1.23 -12.45 -19.45
N THR A 117 -1.44 -12.83 -18.19
CA THR A 117 -2.79 -12.88 -17.59
C THR A 117 -3.49 -11.53 -17.60
N VAL A 118 -2.77 -10.45 -17.30
CA VAL A 118 -3.34 -9.08 -17.31
C VAL A 118 -3.58 -8.60 -18.74
N PHE A 119 -2.74 -8.99 -19.71
CA PHE A 119 -2.98 -8.68 -21.12
C PHE A 119 -4.21 -9.42 -21.67
N GLU A 120 -4.38 -10.68 -21.29
CA GLU A 120 -5.46 -11.55 -21.76
C GLU A 120 -6.78 -11.35 -21.03
N HIS A 121 -6.85 -10.53 -19.98
CA HIS A 121 -8.08 -10.31 -19.21
C HIS A 121 -9.17 -9.71 -20.14
N PRO A 122 -10.16 -10.49 -20.62
CA PRO A 122 -10.94 -10.10 -21.80
C PRO A 122 -12.21 -9.31 -21.45
N GLY A 123 -12.69 -9.39 -20.20
CA GLY A 123 -14.00 -8.86 -19.79
C GLY A 123 -14.03 -7.38 -19.42
N SER A 124 -13.18 -6.94 -18.48
CA SER A 124 -13.24 -5.59 -17.88
C SER A 124 -13.04 -4.44 -18.86
N ILE A 125 -12.03 -4.53 -19.74
CA ILE A 125 -11.72 -3.46 -20.72
C ILE A 125 -12.83 -3.33 -21.76
N TYR A 126 -13.40 -4.45 -22.20
CA TYR A 126 -14.50 -4.48 -23.15
C TYR A 126 -15.78 -3.87 -22.57
N GLN A 127 -16.15 -4.29 -21.36
CA GLN A 127 -17.38 -3.83 -20.70
C GLN A 127 -17.30 -2.35 -20.32
N ALA A 128 -16.14 -1.88 -19.84
CA ALA A 128 -15.88 -0.46 -19.66
C ALA A 128 -15.99 0.33 -20.98
N SER A 129 -15.41 -0.19 -22.07
CA SER A 129 -15.45 0.44 -23.40
C SER A 129 -16.87 0.53 -23.98
N CYS A 130 -17.68 -0.52 -23.82
CA CYS A 130 -19.06 -0.58 -24.30
C CYS A 130 -20.00 0.31 -23.48
N THR A 131 -19.88 0.31 -22.15
CA THR A 131 -20.70 1.17 -21.27
C THR A 131 -20.41 2.65 -21.52
N MET A 132 -19.14 3.03 -21.71
CA MET A 132 -18.76 4.40 -22.09
C MET A 132 -19.36 4.81 -23.44
N ALA A 133 -19.34 3.91 -24.42
CA ALA A 133 -19.88 4.14 -25.75
C ALA A 133 -21.41 4.27 -25.79
N GLY A 134 -22.13 3.83 -24.76
CA GLY A 134 -23.61 3.88 -24.66
C GLY A 134 -24.19 5.12 -23.98
N SER A 135 -23.35 5.97 -23.36
CA SER A 135 -23.84 7.18 -22.66
C SER A 135 -24.15 8.33 -23.64
N GLN A 136 -25.33 8.94 -23.52
CA GLN A 136 -25.96 9.88 -24.48
C GLN A 136 -25.32 11.29 -24.61
N PHE A 137 -24.05 11.51 -24.23
CA PHE A 137 -23.44 12.85 -24.25
C PHE A 137 -22.25 12.94 -25.23
N GLY A 138 -22.21 14.05 -25.97
CA GLY A 138 -21.34 14.28 -27.13
C GLY A 138 -19.82 14.19 -26.91
N GLN A 139 -19.15 13.94 -28.03
CA GLN A 139 -17.81 13.40 -28.23
C GLN A 139 -16.61 14.29 -27.79
N ARG A 140 -15.46 13.57 -27.69
CA ARG A 140 -14.04 14.00 -27.75
C ARG A 140 -13.33 14.32 -26.42
N CYS A 141 -12.91 13.26 -25.70
CA CYS A 141 -11.63 13.09 -24.96
C CYS A 141 -11.76 11.93 -23.94
N VAL A 142 -11.00 10.82 -24.02
CA VAL A 142 -11.33 9.64 -23.19
C VAL A 142 -10.14 8.86 -22.62
N GLY A 143 -10.01 8.91 -21.29
CA GLY A 143 -9.44 7.82 -20.49
C GLY A 143 -7.99 8.00 -20.08
N VAL A 144 -7.75 8.36 -18.82
CA VAL A 144 -6.44 8.19 -18.16
C VAL A 144 -6.52 6.99 -17.22
N LEU A 145 -5.73 5.96 -17.49
CA LEU A 145 -5.57 4.80 -16.60
C LEU A 145 -4.41 5.04 -15.64
N SER A 146 -4.69 5.04 -14.33
CA SER A 146 -3.67 5.31 -13.32
C SER A 146 -3.15 4.04 -12.63
N THR A 147 -1.84 3.76 -12.68
CA THR A 147 -1.20 2.60 -12.00
C THR A 147 -0.31 3.00 -10.82
N THR A 148 -0.12 2.12 -9.82
CA THR A 148 0.86 2.31 -8.74
C THR A 148 2.25 1.80 -9.14
N GLY A 149 3.29 2.63 -9.00
CA GLY A 149 4.69 2.21 -9.06
C GLY A 149 5.45 2.69 -7.83
N ARG A 150 6.03 1.77 -7.06
CA ARG A 150 6.92 2.07 -5.93
C ARG A 150 8.27 1.38 -6.13
N TRP A 151 9.31 2.21 -6.26
CA TRP A 151 10.75 2.01 -6.01
C TRP A 151 11.74 1.77 -7.16
N MET A 152 12.80 2.61 -7.06
CA MET A 152 14.25 2.43 -7.30
C MET A 152 14.77 2.09 -8.70
N ARG A 153 15.33 3.13 -9.31
CA ARG A 153 16.25 3.12 -10.46
C ARG A 153 17.31 2.02 -10.40
N SER A 154 17.48 1.34 -11.53
CA SER A 154 18.76 0.77 -11.94
C SER A 154 19.08 1.21 -13.38
N SER A 155 20.21 1.87 -13.51
CA SER A 155 20.77 2.51 -14.70
C SER A 155 21.60 1.56 -15.57
N VAL A 156 21.33 1.43 -16.88
CA VAL A 156 22.32 1.10 -17.95
C VAL A 156 21.76 1.46 -19.36
N PRO A 157 22.55 1.51 -20.46
CA PRO A 157 22.62 2.67 -21.35
C PRO A 157 22.04 2.46 -22.77
N ARG A 158 21.81 3.59 -23.46
CA ARG A 158 21.32 3.70 -24.85
C ARG A 158 22.27 3.06 -25.88
N VAL A 159 21.68 2.31 -26.82
CA VAL A 159 22.23 2.10 -28.17
C VAL A 159 21.15 2.51 -29.17
N ALA A 160 21.50 3.42 -30.07
CA ALA A 160 20.64 4.00 -31.09
C ALA A 160 20.64 3.18 -32.39
N LEU A 161 19.66 3.48 -33.28
CA LEU A 161 19.63 3.43 -34.77
C LEU A 161 18.29 2.82 -35.31
N PRO A 162 17.90 3.00 -36.60
CA PRO A 162 16.98 4.05 -37.07
C PRO A 162 15.72 3.49 -37.80
N VAL A 163 14.74 4.34 -38.12
CA VAL A 163 13.50 3.99 -38.84
C VAL A 163 13.41 4.75 -40.18
N PRO A 164 12.93 4.13 -41.28
CA PRO A 164 12.48 4.86 -42.47
C PRO A 164 10.95 4.78 -42.71
N SER A 165 10.33 5.96 -42.64
CA SER A 165 9.40 6.65 -43.56
C SER A 165 8.43 5.94 -44.56
N LEU A 166 7.16 6.43 -44.49
CA LEU A 166 6.18 6.82 -45.57
C LEU A 166 5.26 5.74 -46.23
N PRO A 167 4.16 6.12 -46.95
CA PRO A 167 3.25 7.28 -46.84
C PRO A 167 1.72 6.98 -46.95
N ARG A 168 0.93 8.06 -46.78
CA ARG A 168 -0.54 8.24 -46.92
C ARG A 168 -1.07 8.17 -48.37
N THR A 169 -2.38 7.94 -48.51
CA THR A 169 -3.25 8.66 -49.48
C THR A 169 -4.69 8.87 -48.98
N PHE A 170 -5.26 9.99 -49.43
CA PHE A 170 -6.58 10.59 -49.18
C PHE A 170 -7.62 10.15 -50.23
N THR A 171 -8.94 10.28 -49.95
CA THR A 171 -9.90 11.06 -50.76
C THR A 171 -11.31 11.13 -50.14
N SER A 172 -12.09 12.14 -50.57
CA SER A 172 -13.28 12.72 -49.93
C SER A 172 -14.54 12.72 -50.83
N VAL A 173 -15.62 13.37 -50.33
CA VAL A 173 -16.81 13.95 -51.03
C VAL A 173 -18.02 12.99 -51.16
N SER A 174 -19.32 13.31 -51.04
CA SER A 174 -20.15 14.39 -50.46
C SER A 174 -21.65 14.03 -50.66
N HIS A 175 -22.53 14.57 -49.78
CA HIS A 175 -23.91 15.06 -50.01
C HIS A 175 -25.14 14.11 -50.15
N ALA A 176 -26.23 14.58 -49.50
CA ALA A 176 -27.57 14.04 -49.22
C ALA A 176 -28.58 14.26 -50.41
N PRO A 177 -29.96 14.23 -50.31
CA PRO A 177 -30.88 14.14 -49.15
C PRO A 177 -32.32 13.51 -49.33
N ARG A 178 -33.13 13.60 -48.24
CA ARG A 178 -34.62 13.77 -48.09
C ARG A 178 -35.64 12.65 -48.44
N GLY A 179 -36.56 12.41 -47.48
CA GLY A 179 -38.01 12.48 -47.78
C GLY A 179 -39.03 11.62 -46.98
N ARG A 180 -39.96 12.32 -46.30
CA ARG A 180 -41.43 12.05 -46.11
C ARG A 180 -41.96 11.31 -44.86
N ARG A 181 -42.94 11.97 -44.21
CA ARG A 181 -44.06 11.47 -43.36
C ARG A 181 -45.34 11.29 -44.21
N PRO A 182 -46.42 10.65 -43.72
CA PRO A 182 -47.59 11.43 -43.19
C PRO A 182 -48.44 10.71 -42.07
N THR A 183 -49.06 11.45 -41.11
CA THR A 183 -50.54 11.66 -40.81
C THR A 183 -51.27 10.52 -40.06
N SER A 184 -52.27 10.66 -39.16
CA SER A 184 -53.10 11.75 -38.55
C SER A 184 -54.04 11.13 -37.46
N TRP A 185 -54.98 11.94 -36.90
CA TRP A 185 -56.19 11.68 -36.05
C TRP A 185 -56.03 12.11 -34.56
N ASN A 186 -56.50 13.32 -34.19
CA ASN A 186 -57.82 13.70 -33.60
C ASN A 186 -58.08 13.09 -32.21
N SER A 187 -58.61 13.76 -31.18
CA SER A 187 -58.92 15.15 -30.81
C SER A 187 -59.48 15.03 -29.37
N ASP A 188 -59.22 16.01 -28.48
CA ASP A 188 -60.17 16.54 -27.48
C ASP A 188 -59.42 17.29 -26.37
N VAL A 189 -59.80 18.55 -26.18
CA VAL A 189 -59.35 19.45 -25.12
C VAL A 189 -60.60 19.94 -24.39
N PRO A 190 -60.53 20.11 -23.06
CA PRO A 190 -60.99 21.38 -22.53
C PRO A 190 -59.95 22.01 -21.61
N ALA A 191 -59.79 23.32 -21.80
CA ALA A 191 -58.96 24.19 -20.99
C ALA A 191 -59.64 24.48 -19.65
N THR A 192 -58.88 24.52 -18.54
CA THR A 192 -58.92 25.63 -17.57
C THR A 192 -57.87 25.48 -16.45
N ILE A 193 -57.06 26.53 -16.33
CA ILE A 193 -56.63 27.23 -15.10
C ILE A 193 -55.64 26.54 -14.13
N ASN A 194 -54.49 27.20 -14.03
CA ASN A 194 -53.45 27.12 -13.00
C ASN A 194 -53.92 26.75 -11.58
N LYS A 195 -53.37 25.66 -11.05
CA LYS A 195 -53.05 25.51 -9.62
C LYS A 195 -51.68 24.83 -9.49
N LEU A 196 -50.71 25.60 -9.02
CA LEU A 196 -49.44 25.11 -8.48
C LEU A 196 -49.75 24.02 -7.43
N ARG A 197 -49.32 22.77 -7.68
CA ARG A 197 -49.25 21.75 -6.64
C ARG A 197 -47.83 21.74 -6.08
N GLY A 198 -47.72 22.03 -4.79
CA GLY A 198 -46.48 21.89 -4.03
C GLY A 198 -46.03 20.44 -4.03
N PHE A 199 -44.72 20.25 -4.07
CA PHE A 199 -44.08 18.98 -3.75
C PHE A 199 -44.39 18.65 -2.29
N HIS A 200 -45.25 17.66 -2.06
CA HIS A 200 -45.33 16.99 -0.77
C HIS A 200 -44.17 16.00 -0.70
N THR A 201 -43.29 16.16 0.29
CA THR A 201 -42.36 15.12 0.69
C THR A 201 -43.17 13.98 1.29
N SER A 202 -43.01 12.78 0.74
CA SER A 202 -43.42 11.56 1.43
C SER A 202 -42.75 11.57 2.80
N ALA A 203 -43.55 11.54 3.87
CA ALA A 203 -43.04 11.36 5.22
C ALA A 203 -42.15 10.11 5.22
N ALA A 204 -40.88 10.26 5.57
CA ALA A 204 -40.09 9.13 6.02
C ALA A 204 -40.82 8.60 7.26
N ASN A 205 -41.35 7.38 7.18
CA ASN A 205 -41.55 6.58 8.37
C ASN A 205 -40.16 6.38 8.99
N LEU A 206 -39.71 7.35 9.81
CA LEU A 206 -38.87 7.01 10.94
C LEU A 206 -39.74 6.07 11.77
N ALA A 207 -39.49 4.77 11.65
CA ALA A 207 -40.04 3.80 12.56
C ALA A 207 -39.68 4.29 13.97
N ALA A 208 -40.70 4.68 14.74
CA ALA A 208 -40.56 4.99 16.15
C ALA A 208 -39.71 3.89 16.81
N GLN A 209 -38.69 4.29 17.58
CA GLN A 209 -37.80 3.35 18.24
C GLN A 209 -38.66 2.41 19.11
N LYS A 210 -38.73 1.12 18.73
CA LYS A 210 -39.60 0.13 19.36
C LYS A 210 -39.23 -0.02 20.84
N ASP A 211 -40.22 -0.19 21.71
CA ASP A 211 -39.99 -0.43 23.14
C ASP A 211 -39.03 -1.64 23.30
N PRO A 212 -37.86 -1.48 23.96
CA PRO A 212 -36.86 -2.52 24.09
C PRO A 212 -37.38 -3.71 24.89
N TYR A 213 -38.32 -3.49 25.82
CA TYR A 213 -38.98 -4.57 26.55
C TYR A 213 -39.89 -5.40 25.62
N ALA A 214 -40.64 -4.72 24.74
CA ALA A 214 -41.47 -5.38 23.73
C ALA A 214 -40.64 -6.12 22.67
N THR A 215 -39.47 -5.57 22.32
CA THR A 215 -38.54 -6.15 21.33
C THR A 215 -37.90 -7.45 21.85
N LEU A 216 -37.54 -7.50 23.13
CA LEU A 216 -37.06 -8.72 23.80
C LEU A 216 -38.19 -9.64 24.29
N GLY A 217 -39.45 -9.21 24.23
CA GLY A 217 -40.61 -9.99 24.68
C GLY A 217 -40.67 -10.18 26.21
N VAL A 218 -40.06 -9.26 26.96
CA VAL A 218 -39.98 -9.28 28.43
C VAL A 218 -40.84 -8.18 29.03
N LYS A 219 -41.30 -8.37 30.27
CA LYS A 219 -42.01 -7.32 31.01
C LYS A 219 -41.04 -6.28 31.55
N ARG A 220 -41.54 -5.07 31.87
CA ARG A 220 -40.72 -3.98 32.43
C ARG A 220 -40.12 -4.29 33.80
N ASP A 221 -40.73 -5.20 34.56
CA ASP A 221 -40.24 -5.72 35.84
C ASP A 221 -39.29 -6.92 35.72
N ALA A 222 -38.89 -7.31 34.49
CA ALA A 222 -38.02 -8.44 34.27
C ALA A 222 -36.66 -8.29 34.94
N THR A 223 -36.14 -9.38 35.53
CA THR A 223 -34.81 -9.38 36.13
C THR A 223 -33.73 -9.40 35.04
N ALA A 224 -32.50 -8.96 35.36
CA ALA A 224 -31.38 -9.03 34.41
C ALA A 224 -31.13 -10.45 33.86
N LYS A 225 -31.46 -11.47 34.66
CA LYS A 225 -31.38 -12.88 34.26
C LYS A 225 -32.42 -13.23 33.19
N ASP A 226 -33.64 -12.73 33.31
CA ASP A 226 -34.73 -12.98 32.36
C ASP A 226 -34.49 -12.26 31.03
N ILE A 227 -33.97 -11.02 31.09
CA ILE A 227 -33.55 -10.24 29.92
C ILE A 227 -32.45 -10.96 29.15
N LYS A 228 -31.43 -11.46 29.86
CA LYS A 228 -30.34 -12.24 29.27
C LYS A 228 -30.84 -13.55 28.64
N ASN A 229 -31.73 -14.27 29.31
CA ASN A 229 -32.30 -15.50 28.78
C ASN A 229 -33.14 -15.26 27.51
N ALA A 230 -33.97 -14.21 27.49
CA ALA A 230 -34.77 -13.82 26.34
C ALA A 230 -33.89 -13.43 25.13
N TYR A 231 -32.82 -12.67 25.38
CA TYR A 231 -31.84 -12.31 24.35
C TYR A 231 -31.20 -13.56 23.73
N TYR A 232 -30.72 -14.52 24.51
CA TYR A 232 -30.10 -15.73 23.95
C TYR A 232 -31.06 -16.58 23.13
N GLN A 233 -32.34 -16.67 23.53
CA GLN A 233 -33.35 -17.41 22.77
C GLN A 233 -33.65 -16.74 21.43
N LEU A 234 -33.76 -15.41 21.41
CA LEU A 234 -34.04 -14.63 20.20
C LEU A 234 -32.81 -14.54 19.28
N ALA A 235 -31.60 -14.35 19.84
CA ALA A 235 -30.35 -14.33 19.10
C ALA A 235 -30.08 -15.68 18.40
N LYS A 236 -30.36 -16.82 19.06
CA LYS A 236 -30.26 -18.14 18.44
C LYS A 236 -31.28 -18.35 17.32
N LYS A 237 -32.47 -17.76 17.44
CA LYS A 237 -33.55 -17.87 16.44
C LYS A 237 -33.33 -16.99 15.20
N TYR A 238 -32.73 -15.81 15.39
CA TYR A 238 -32.54 -14.81 14.34
C TYR A 238 -31.07 -14.62 13.93
N HIS A 239 -30.17 -15.54 14.31
CA HIS A 239 -28.77 -15.46 13.92
C HIS A 239 -28.63 -15.54 12.38
N PRO A 240 -27.85 -14.64 11.75
CA PRO A 240 -27.78 -14.49 10.30
C PRO A 240 -27.33 -15.78 9.57
N ASP A 241 -26.51 -16.59 10.22
CA ASP A 241 -25.99 -17.84 9.63
C ASP A 241 -26.92 -19.06 9.79
N THR A 242 -27.91 -19.00 10.69
CA THR A 242 -28.76 -20.18 11.01
C THR A 242 -30.24 -19.98 10.67
N SER A 243 -30.69 -18.74 10.56
CA SER A 243 -32.09 -18.41 10.26
C SER A 243 -32.28 -18.18 8.76
N LYS A 244 -33.30 -18.83 8.17
CA LYS A 244 -33.69 -18.67 6.76
C LYS A 244 -34.91 -17.74 6.56
N GLU A 245 -35.35 -17.04 7.60
CA GLU A 245 -36.51 -16.14 7.52
C GLU A 245 -36.13 -14.79 6.86
N PRO A 246 -36.99 -14.24 5.98
CA PRO A 246 -36.78 -12.91 5.42
C PRO A 246 -36.85 -11.84 6.54
N GLY A 247 -35.82 -11.00 6.63
CA GLY A 247 -35.73 -9.96 7.67
C GLY A 247 -35.06 -10.39 8.99
N ALA A 248 -34.47 -11.59 9.07
CA ALA A 248 -33.77 -12.06 10.27
C ALA A 248 -32.62 -11.12 10.70
N LYS A 249 -31.89 -10.55 9.74
CA LYS A 249 -30.80 -9.58 10.00
C LYS A 249 -31.32 -8.29 10.66
N GLU A 250 -32.45 -7.77 10.19
CA GLU A 250 -33.06 -6.55 10.74
C GLU A 250 -33.59 -6.79 12.15
N ARG A 251 -34.29 -7.91 12.37
CA ARG A 251 -34.74 -8.36 13.69
C ARG A 251 -33.58 -8.55 14.66
N PHE A 252 -32.45 -9.10 14.19
CA PHE A 252 -31.27 -9.31 15.02
C PHE A 252 -30.65 -7.99 15.50
N VAL A 253 -30.57 -6.97 14.63
CA VAL A 253 -30.12 -5.62 15.00
C VAL A 253 -31.06 -4.97 16.01
N GLU A 254 -32.37 -5.16 15.87
CA GLU A 254 -33.37 -4.68 16.85
C GLU A 254 -33.19 -5.37 18.22
N ILE A 255 -32.98 -6.69 18.23
CA ILE A 255 -32.77 -7.48 19.46
C ILE A 255 -31.47 -7.06 20.17
N GLN A 256 -30.40 -6.79 19.40
CA GLN A 256 -29.11 -6.37 19.94
C GLN A 256 -29.20 -4.99 20.57
N SER A 257 -29.81 -4.02 19.89
CA SER A 257 -29.97 -2.66 20.44
C SER A 257 -30.87 -2.63 21.69
N ALA A 258 -31.92 -3.47 21.75
CA ALA A 258 -32.74 -3.61 22.95
C ALA A 258 -31.96 -4.21 24.14
N TYR A 259 -31.10 -5.19 23.89
CA TYR A 259 -30.26 -5.79 24.94
C TYR A 259 -29.19 -4.82 25.45
N ASP A 260 -28.59 -4.00 24.59
CA ASP A 260 -27.58 -3.01 25.00
C ASP A 260 -28.14 -1.95 25.95
N ILE A 261 -29.43 -1.61 25.84
CA ILE A 261 -30.14 -0.70 26.74
C ILE A 261 -30.53 -1.40 28.04
N LEU A 262 -31.07 -2.62 27.97
CA LEU A 262 -31.64 -3.33 29.12
C LEU A 262 -30.64 -4.16 29.94
N SER A 263 -29.44 -4.43 29.40
CA SER A 263 -28.40 -5.23 30.07
C SER A 263 -27.60 -4.44 31.11
N ASP A 264 -27.52 -3.12 30.97
CA ASP A 264 -26.85 -2.21 31.90
C ASP A 264 -27.88 -1.50 32.79
N GLU A 265 -27.69 -1.58 34.11
CA GLU A 265 -28.62 -1.03 35.09
C GLU A 265 -28.76 0.50 34.99
N GLN A 266 -27.68 1.22 34.65
CA GLN A 266 -27.70 2.68 34.50
C GLN A 266 -28.41 3.10 33.21
N LYS A 267 -28.19 2.37 32.10
CA LYS A 267 -28.88 2.62 30.82
C LYS A 267 -30.38 2.28 30.93
N ARG A 268 -30.71 1.17 31.61
CA ARG A 268 -32.09 0.76 31.90
C ARG A 268 -32.80 1.80 32.78
N ALA A 269 -32.19 2.24 33.88
CA ALA A 269 -32.77 3.25 34.76
C ALA A 269 -33.01 4.58 34.02
N SER A 270 -32.07 4.98 33.14
CA SER A 270 -32.23 6.18 32.31
C SER A 270 -33.39 6.03 31.31
N TYR A 271 -33.52 4.87 30.68
CA TYR A 271 -34.63 4.56 29.78
C TYR A 271 -35.98 4.51 30.53
N ASP A 272 -36.02 3.91 31.71
CA ASP A 272 -37.24 3.82 32.53
C ASP A 272 -37.65 5.18 33.11
N GLN A 273 -36.69 6.09 33.36
CA GLN A 273 -36.92 7.42 33.92
C GLN A 273 -37.30 8.47 32.87
N PHE A 274 -36.69 8.42 31.68
CA PHE A 274 -36.85 9.45 30.64
C PHE A 274 -37.58 8.96 29.37
N GLY A 275 -37.80 7.64 29.22
CA GLY A 275 -38.37 7.03 28.02
C GLY A 275 -37.42 7.02 26.82
N SER A 276 -37.86 6.47 25.68
CA SER A 276 -37.26 6.82 24.37
C SER A 276 -37.38 8.34 24.19
N ALA A 277 -36.42 8.96 23.50
CA ALA A 277 -36.20 10.41 23.39
C ALA A 277 -37.37 11.29 22.86
N ASP A 278 -38.60 10.77 22.77
CA ASP A 278 -39.81 11.42 22.25
C ASP A 278 -40.98 11.48 23.26
N GLY A 279 -40.73 11.38 24.58
CA GLY A 279 -41.76 11.57 25.61
C GLY A 279 -42.24 13.03 25.75
N PRO A 280 -43.51 13.30 26.09
CA PRO A 280 -44.12 14.64 26.01
C PRO A 280 -43.68 15.51 27.17
N GLY A 281 -42.49 16.12 27.05
CA GLY A 281 -41.93 16.94 28.12
C GLY A 281 -40.48 17.30 27.90
N GLY A 282 -40.22 18.09 26.86
CA GLY A 282 -39.14 19.08 26.75
C GLY A 282 -37.75 18.71 27.25
N PHE A 283 -36.84 18.47 26.31
CA PHE A 283 -35.62 19.27 26.12
C PHE A 283 -34.99 18.80 24.80
N ASP A 284 -35.10 19.63 23.77
CA ASP A 284 -34.49 19.38 22.47
C ASP A 284 -33.23 20.24 22.35
N PRO A 285 -32.03 19.72 22.69
CA PRO A 285 -30.77 20.47 22.53
C PRO A 285 -30.36 20.63 21.05
N PHE A 286 -31.14 20.13 20.09
CA PHE A 286 -30.89 20.28 18.65
C PHE A 286 -32.07 20.86 17.86
N GLY A 287 -33.19 21.20 18.51
CA GLY A 287 -34.39 21.74 17.89
C GLY A 287 -34.44 23.27 17.90
N GLY A 288 -33.55 23.93 17.17
CA GLY A 288 -33.55 25.39 17.06
C GLY A 288 -32.75 25.90 15.86
N ALA A 289 -33.47 26.17 14.76
CA ALA A 289 -33.05 26.96 13.62
C ALA A 289 -31.86 26.45 12.77
N GLY A 290 -32.20 25.88 11.60
CA GLY A 290 -31.57 26.20 10.33
C GLY A 290 -30.10 25.79 10.11
N GLY A 291 -29.92 24.71 9.34
CA GLY A 291 -28.91 24.63 8.28
C GLY A 291 -27.41 24.60 8.67
N ALA A 292 -26.77 23.49 8.32
CA ALA A 292 -25.32 23.23 8.31
C ALA A 292 -24.70 22.75 9.63
N SER A 293 -24.66 21.43 9.78
CA SER A 293 -23.77 20.75 10.73
C SER A 293 -22.35 20.64 10.13
N PRO A 294 -21.29 21.16 10.78
CA PRO A 294 -19.91 21.16 10.29
C PRO A 294 -19.12 19.87 10.60
N PHE A 295 -19.77 18.76 10.98
CA PHE A 295 -19.11 17.48 11.24
C PHE A 295 -19.69 16.39 10.33
N GLY A 296 -19.16 16.32 9.10
CA GLY A 296 -19.42 15.23 8.18
C GLY A 296 -18.31 14.20 8.22
N GLY A 297 -18.62 12.98 8.68
CA GLY A 297 -17.87 11.77 8.33
C GLY A 297 -17.36 10.94 9.50
N PHE A 298 -18.22 10.15 10.15
CA PHE A 298 -17.79 8.99 10.92
C PHE A 298 -18.62 7.74 10.59
N ASN A 299 -17.87 6.65 10.42
CA ASN A 299 -18.25 5.29 10.04
C ASN A 299 -19.12 4.60 11.13
N PRO A 300 -19.97 3.61 10.80
CA PRO A 300 -20.93 3.00 11.71
C PRO A 300 -20.27 1.84 12.47
N GLY A 301 -19.68 2.15 13.63
CA GLY A 301 -19.06 1.11 14.47
C GLY A 301 -18.76 1.50 15.91
N SER A 302 -19.19 2.67 16.36
CA SER A 302 -18.86 3.15 17.70
C SER A 302 -19.96 4.07 18.24
N ALA A 303 -21.10 3.48 18.54
CA ALA A 303 -22.16 4.13 19.33
C ALA A 303 -21.68 4.39 20.78
N GLU A 304 -20.82 3.51 21.32
CA GLU A 304 -20.17 3.68 22.63
C GLU A 304 -19.40 4.99 22.77
N SER A 305 -18.60 5.40 21.77
CA SER A 305 -17.76 6.60 21.90
C SER A 305 -18.54 7.91 21.82
N ILE A 306 -19.72 7.90 21.19
CA ILE A 306 -20.59 9.08 21.06
C ILE A 306 -21.46 9.24 22.32
N PHE A 307 -21.85 8.14 22.95
CA PHE A 307 -22.61 8.18 24.20
C PHE A 307 -21.72 8.51 25.41
N GLU A 308 -20.48 8.01 25.45
CA GLU A 308 -19.53 8.26 26.55
C GLU A 308 -19.01 9.70 26.55
N SER A 309 -18.85 10.31 25.36
CA SER A 309 -18.49 11.74 25.22
C SER A 309 -19.65 12.71 25.45
N LEU A 310 -20.91 12.26 25.28
CA LEU A 310 -22.10 13.09 25.43
C LEU A 310 -22.75 13.00 26.83
N PHE A 311 -22.69 11.84 27.49
CA PHE A 311 -23.31 11.61 28.81
C PHE A 311 -22.30 11.44 29.96
N GLY A 312 -21.04 11.10 29.69
CA GLY A 312 -20.00 10.95 30.72
C GLY A 312 -19.47 12.28 31.30
N GLY A 313 -19.76 13.42 30.65
CA GLY A 313 -19.22 14.73 31.03
C GLY A 313 -20.15 15.63 31.85
N THR A 314 -21.44 15.29 32.01
CA THR A 314 -22.44 16.33 32.29
C THR A 314 -23.40 16.05 33.45
N PHE A 315 -23.40 14.85 34.06
CA PHE A 315 -24.36 14.51 35.14
C PHE A 315 -23.74 14.00 36.44
N GLY A 316 -22.52 14.46 36.75
CA GLY A 316 -21.86 14.23 38.03
C GLY A 316 -21.77 15.51 38.87
N GLY A 317 -22.77 15.73 39.74
CA GLY A 317 -22.65 16.41 41.03
C GLY A 317 -21.89 17.74 41.15
N ALA A 318 -22.64 18.80 41.48
CA ALA A 318 -22.15 20.07 41.99
C ALA A 318 -21.18 19.93 43.19
N ARG A 319 -19.87 19.81 42.93
CA ARG A 319 -18.76 20.21 43.82
C ARG A 319 -17.41 20.00 43.11
N GLY A 320 -16.90 21.02 42.42
CA GLY A 320 -15.51 20.97 41.93
C GLY A 320 -15.20 21.73 40.65
N ALA A 321 -15.70 22.95 40.46
CA ALA A 321 -15.18 23.87 39.44
C ALA A 321 -13.77 24.38 39.83
N ARG A 322 -12.78 23.49 39.90
CA ARG A 322 -11.39 23.82 40.28
C ARG A 322 -10.29 22.98 39.64
N ALA A 323 -10.57 22.22 38.59
CA ALA A 323 -9.54 21.68 37.71
C ALA A 323 -9.79 22.24 36.31
N GLY A 324 -8.84 23.04 35.82
CA GLY A 324 -8.87 23.53 34.45
C GLY A 324 -8.76 22.37 33.45
N PHE A 325 -8.68 22.73 32.19
CA PHE A 325 -8.42 21.87 31.02
C PHE A 325 -7.06 21.13 31.07
N THR A 326 -6.63 20.61 32.22
CA THR A 326 -5.49 19.71 32.37
C THR A 326 -5.94 18.28 32.14
N ALA A 327 -6.37 17.99 30.91
CA ALA A 327 -6.36 16.61 30.44
C ALA A 327 -4.90 16.15 30.38
N GLU A 328 -4.61 14.96 30.89
CA GLU A 328 -3.29 14.35 30.79
C GLU A 328 -2.98 14.13 29.31
N THR A 329 -2.18 15.02 28.75
CA THR A 329 -1.87 15.01 27.32
C THR A 329 -0.62 14.19 27.14
N ARG A 330 -0.64 13.20 26.25
CA ARG A 330 0.54 12.42 25.91
C ARG A 330 1.41 13.20 24.92
N GLY A 331 2.73 13.08 25.07
CA GLY A 331 3.67 13.66 24.12
C GLY A 331 3.65 12.98 22.75
N GLU A 332 4.09 13.70 21.72
CA GLU A 332 4.10 13.21 20.35
C GLU A 332 5.18 12.13 20.15
N ASP A 333 4.86 11.16 19.31
CA ASP A 333 5.78 10.08 18.96
C ASP A 333 6.75 10.57 17.87
N ILE A 334 8.02 10.17 17.96
CA ILE A 334 9.06 10.53 16.98
C ILE A 334 9.31 9.34 16.07
N ASP A 335 9.36 9.57 14.76
CA ASP A 335 9.80 8.56 13.79
C ASP A 335 11.26 8.83 13.37
N ALA A 336 12.09 7.78 13.40
CA ALA A 336 13.45 7.80 12.88
C ALA A 336 13.67 6.64 11.91
N SER A 337 14.61 6.79 10.97
CA SER A 337 14.95 5.74 10.02
C SER A 337 16.42 5.33 10.15
N VAL A 338 16.68 4.03 10.02
CA VAL A 338 18.04 3.47 10.04
C VAL A 338 18.23 2.56 8.83
N HIS A 339 19.31 2.80 8.10
CA HIS A 339 19.73 1.95 6.99
C HIS A 339 20.73 0.90 7.48
N ILE A 340 20.45 -0.38 7.19
CA ILE A 340 21.36 -1.50 7.49
C ILE A 340 21.59 -2.34 6.24
N SER A 341 22.71 -3.04 6.21
CA SER A 341 22.98 -4.01 5.16
C SER A 341 22.17 -5.29 5.37
N PHE A 342 22.02 -6.08 4.30
CA PHE A 342 21.35 -7.38 4.39
C PHE A 342 21.98 -8.32 5.43
N GLU A 343 23.31 -8.35 5.49
CA GLU A 343 24.05 -9.22 6.40
C GLU A 343 23.86 -8.79 7.86
N GLU A 344 23.87 -7.47 8.12
CA GLU A 344 23.58 -6.91 9.44
C GLU A 344 22.14 -7.21 9.87
N ALA A 345 21.18 -7.13 8.96
CA ALA A 345 19.79 -7.49 9.23
C ALA A 345 19.65 -8.97 9.61
N CYS A 346 20.44 -9.86 8.97
CA CYS A 346 20.42 -11.29 9.27
C CYS A 346 21.10 -11.62 10.61
N LYS A 347 22.23 -10.98 10.94
CA LYS A 347 23.01 -11.25 12.16
C LYS A 347 22.51 -10.51 13.39
N GLY A 348 21.78 -9.41 13.20
CA GLY A 348 21.45 -8.46 14.25
C GLY A 348 22.62 -7.53 14.52
N THR A 349 22.33 -6.28 14.88
CA THR A 349 23.35 -5.27 15.16
C THR A 349 22.81 -4.20 16.11
N THR A 350 23.70 -3.46 16.75
CA THR A 350 23.31 -2.30 17.57
C THR A 350 23.65 -1.03 16.80
N ARG A 351 22.66 -0.14 16.61
CA ARG A 351 22.85 1.14 15.92
C ARG A 351 22.52 2.30 16.85
N THR A 352 23.34 3.34 16.80
CA THR A 352 23.07 4.61 17.49
C THR A 352 22.25 5.52 16.59
N VAL A 353 21.12 6.01 17.10
CA VAL A 353 20.25 6.96 16.43
C VAL A 353 20.28 8.27 17.18
N THR A 354 20.61 9.35 16.50
CA THR A 354 20.55 10.70 17.06
C THR A 354 19.17 11.28 16.77
N ILE A 355 18.47 11.68 17.82
CA ILE A 355 17.14 12.31 17.75
C ILE A 355 17.16 13.68 18.43
N HIS A 356 16.15 14.50 18.12
CA HIS A 356 16.00 15.85 18.65
C HIS A 356 14.65 16.05 19.37
N PRO A 357 14.38 15.31 20.45
CA PRO A 357 13.13 15.43 21.17
C PRO A 357 12.99 16.77 21.90
N ILE A 358 11.75 17.16 22.11
CA ILE A 358 11.37 18.19 23.07
C ILE A 358 11.34 17.54 24.45
N GLU A 359 12.12 18.09 25.37
CA GLU A 359 12.22 17.60 26.74
C GLU A 359 11.85 18.67 27.74
N ASN A 360 11.54 18.24 28.97
CA ASN A 360 11.43 19.16 30.09
C ASN A 360 12.78 19.85 30.31
N CYS A 361 12.76 21.16 30.47
CA CYS A 361 13.97 21.92 30.73
C CYS A 361 14.64 21.42 32.01
N GLY A 362 15.91 20.99 31.94
CA GLY A 362 16.62 20.45 33.11
C GLY A 362 16.73 21.44 34.27
N THR A 363 16.85 22.74 33.99
CA THR A 363 17.03 23.80 35.00
C THR A 363 15.76 24.08 35.80
N CYS A 364 14.57 23.93 35.21
CA CYS A 364 13.28 24.23 35.86
C CYS A 364 12.33 23.04 35.93
N SER A 365 12.75 21.87 35.44
CA SER A 365 12.01 20.60 35.39
C SER A 365 10.58 20.73 34.84
N GLY A 366 10.36 21.57 33.82
CA GLY A 366 9.03 21.78 33.24
C GLY A 366 8.24 22.97 33.81
N SER A 367 8.70 23.59 34.90
CA SER A 367 7.95 24.70 35.54
C SER A 367 8.03 26.02 34.77
N GLY A 368 9.07 26.24 33.96
CA GLY A 368 9.32 27.50 33.25
C GLY A 368 9.78 28.65 34.16
N LEU A 369 9.95 28.39 35.46
CA LEU A 369 10.29 29.38 36.48
C LEU A 369 11.77 29.29 36.87
N LYS A 370 12.35 30.39 37.34
CA LYS A 370 13.61 30.35 38.09
C LYS A 370 13.43 29.59 39.41
N ALA A 371 14.53 29.07 39.94
CA ALA A 371 14.54 28.42 41.24
C ALA A 371 13.93 29.36 42.29
N ASN A 372 12.92 28.88 43.01
CA ASN A 372 12.14 29.60 44.05
C ASN A 372 11.15 30.69 43.58
N ALA A 373 10.99 30.92 42.27
CA ALA A 373 9.94 31.81 41.77
C ALA A 373 8.56 31.12 41.77
N LYS A 374 7.49 31.90 41.96
CA LYS A 374 6.10 31.39 42.02
C LYS A 374 5.29 31.93 40.84
N ARG A 375 4.37 31.11 40.33
CA ARG A 375 3.38 31.55 39.34
C ARG A 375 2.39 32.51 39.99
N THR A 376 2.18 33.66 39.37
CA THR A 376 1.18 34.64 39.79
C THR A 376 -0.11 34.42 39.00
N THR A 377 -1.27 34.63 39.63
CA THR A 377 -2.55 34.53 38.94
C THR A 377 -2.63 35.60 37.84
N CYS A 378 -3.07 35.21 36.64
CA CYS A 378 -3.16 36.15 35.53
C CYS A 378 -4.16 37.26 35.84
N HIS A 379 -3.72 38.53 35.85
CA HIS A 379 -4.57 39.68 36.17
C HIS A 379 -5.72 39.91 35.18
N VAL A 380 -5.56 39.41 33.95
CA VAL A 380 -6.42 39.67 32.78
C VAL A 380 -7.62 38.72 32.72
N CYS A 381 -7.44 37.47 33.14
CA CYS A 381 -8.52 36.46 33.25
C CYS A 381 -8.80 36.04 34.70
N ARG A 382 -8.07 36.58 35.69
CA ARG A 382 -8.23 36.23 37.12
C ARG A 382 -8.16 34.73 37.40
N GLY A 383 -7.33 34.00 36.68
CA GLY A 383 -7.16 32.55 36.86
C GLY A 383 -8.05 31.67 35.99
N THR A 384 -9.02 32.22 35.26
CA THR A 384 -9.94 31.40 34.44
C THR A 384 -9.30 30.87 33.16
N GLY A 385 -8.19 31.45 32.70
CA GLY A 385 -7.52 31.07 31.44
C GLY A 385 -8.26 31.51 30.18
N THR A 386 -9.54 31.87 30.28
CA THR A 386 -10.39 32.31 29.18
C THR A 386 -10.97 33.70 29.44
N ARG A 387 -11.28 34.44 28.37
CA ARG A 387 -12.01 35.71 28.41
C ARG A 387 -13.35 35.53 27.70
N THR A 388 -14.43 35.89 28.38
CA THR A 388 -15.77 35.92 27.82
C THR A 388 -16.03 37.27 27.15
N PHE A 389 -16.35 37.24 25.86
CA PHE A 389 -16.86 38.38 25.11
C PHE A 389 -18.37 38.23 24.96
N VAL A 390 -19.10 39.27 25.37
CA VAL A 390 -20.55 39.33 25.17
C VAL A 390 -20.79 40.11 23.88
N ILE A 391 -21.26 39.42 22.84
CA ILE A 391 -21.65 40.07 21.58
C ILE A 391 -23.06 40.65 21.76
N GLN A 392 -23.31 41.84 21.19
CA GLN A 392 -24.65 42.43 21.14
C GLN A 392 -25.66 41.41 20.60
N GLY A 393 -26.62 41.00 21.43
CA GLY A 393 -27.53 39.89 21.17
C GLY A 393 -27.59 38.83 22.27
N GLY A 394 -26.80 38.96 23.35
CA GLY A 394 -26.89 38.09 24.53
C GLY A 394 -26.09 36.78 24.44
N PHE A 395 -25.36 36.56 23.33
CA PHE A 395 -24.48 35.41 23.18
C PHE A 395 -23.09 35.71 23.77
N GLN A 396 -22.66 34.87 24.71
CA GLN A 396 -21.33 34.93 25.31
C GLN A 396 -20.42 33.91 24.63
N MET A 397 -19.28 34.36 24.11
CA MET A 397 -18.25 33.48 23.55
C MET A 397 -16.96 33.59 24.37
N ALA A 398 -16.45 32.45 24.80
CA ALA A 398 -15.20 32.36 25.54
C ALA A 398 -14.03 32.14 24.57
N SER A 399 -13.05 33.03 24.59
CA SER A 399 -11.77 32.83 23.90
C SER A 399 -10.65 32.54 24.91
N THR A 400 -9.53 31.99 24.45
CA THR A 400 -8.32 31.88 25.28
C THR A 400 -7.81 33.27 25.67
N CYS A 401 -7.37 33.43 26.93
CA CYS A 401 -6.86 34.70 27.42
C CYS A 401 -5.47 34.99 26.80
N PRO A 402 -5.27 36.10 26.06
CA PRO A 402 -4.01 36.38 25.35
C PRO A 402 -2.84 36.66 26.31
N ALA A 403 -3.12 37.07 27.55
CA ALA A 403 -2.07 37.36 28.54
C ALA A 403 -1.50 36.11 29.24
N CYS A 404 -2.18 34.96 29.17
CA CYS A 404 -1.68 33.71 29.79
C CYS A 404 -1.80 32.51 28.86
N ASN A 405 -2.21 32.71 27.61
CA ASN A 405 -2.44 31.68 26.60
C ASN A 405 -3.24 30.48 27.13
N GLY A 406 -4.29 30.73 27.92
CA GLY A 406 -5.13 29.65 28.46
C GLY A 406 -4.70 29.09 29.81
N THR A 407 -3.49 29.39 30.30
CA THR A 407 -2.96 28.74 31.53
C THR A 407 -3.54 29.29 32.84
N GLY A 408 -4.18 30.47 32.82
CA GLY A 408 -4.74 31.12 34.02
C GLY A 408 -3.70 31.72 34.98
N SER A 409 -2.43 31.38 34.82
CA SER A 409 -1.30 31.92 35.57
C SER A 409 -0.29 32.59 34.65
N SER A 410 0.37 33.64 35.11
CA SER A 410 1.45 34.32 34.39
C SER A 410 2.73 34.29 35.21
N ILE A 411 3.87 34.22 34.51
CA ILE A 411 5.20 34.36 35.11
C ILE A 411 5.49 35.87 35.18
N ALA A 412 6.02 36.34 36.31
CA ALA A 412 6.42 37.74 36.42
C ALA A 412 7.62 38.03 35.49
N PRO A 413 7.69 39.21 34.85
CA PRO A 413 8.83 39.58 34.02
C PRO A 413 10.13 39.49 34.83
N GLY A 414 11.09 38.69 34.38
CA GLY A 414 12.36 38.44 35.08
C GLY A 414 12.43 37.16 35.93
N ASP A 415 11.29 36.52 36.24
CA ASP A 415 11.21 35.25 36.98
C ASP A 415 11.18 34.01 36.06
N GLU A 416 11.24 34.24 34.76
CA GLU A 416 11.33 33.24 33.72
C GLU A 416 12.67 32.49 33.74
N CYS A 417 12.61 31.18 33.53
CA CYS A 417 13.81 30.35 33.48
C CYS A 417 14.73 30.80 32.33
N PRO A 418 16.03 31.05 32.58
CA PRO A 418 16.94 31.57 31.54
C PRO A 418 17.21 30.55 30.42
N SER A 419 17.12 29.25 30.70
CA SER A 419 17.41 28.20 29.71
C SER A 419 16.27 27.93 28.73
N CYS A 420 15.02 28.20 29.13
CA CYS A 420 13.83 27.94 28.30
C CYS A 420 12.96 29.18 28.09
N LEU A 421 13.37 30.35 28.57
CA LEU A 421 12.66 31.63 28.45
C LEU A 421 11.18 31.52 28.84
N GLY A 422 10.91 30.89 30.00
CA GLY A 422 9.54 30.72 30.49
C GLY A 422 8.75 29.55 29.89
N ALA A 423 9.22 28.89 28.83
CA ALA A 423 8.47 27.82 28.14
C ALA A 423 8.41 26.48 28.90
N GLY A 424 9.32 26.26 29.86
CA GLY A 424 9.44 25.02 30.63
C GLY A 424 10.02 23.83 29.87
N ARG A 425 10.21 23.94 28.55
CA ARG A 425 10.67 22.86 27.65
C ARG A 425 11.75 23.36 26.73
N VAL A 426 12.64 22.45 26.32
CA VAL A 426 13.76 22.75 25.41
C VAL A 426 13.93 21.62 24.41
N LYS A 427 14.38 21.94 23.20
CA LYS A 427 14.84 20.93 22.24
C LYS A 427 16.25 20.50 22.64
N SER A 428 16.46 19.20 22.76
CA SER A 428 17.76 18.62 23.11
C SER A 428 18.12 17.52 22.14
N THR A 429 19.41 17.33 21.93
CA THR A 429 19.93 16.25 21.09
C THR A 429 20.21 15.05 21.98
N ARG A 430 19.53 13.93 21.73
CA ARG A 430 19.77 12.66 22.42
C ARG A 430 20.28 11.62 21.44
N THR A 431 21.29 10.86 21.85
CA THR A 431 21.77 9.67 21.14
C THR A 431 21.25 8.44 21.86
N ILE A 432 20.51 7.61 21.12
CA ILE A 432 19.87 6.42 21.67
C ILE A 432 20.42 5.20 20.95
N THR A 433 20.87 4.21 21.72
CA THR A 433 21.30 2.91 21.21
C THR A 433 20.09 2.01 21.02
N VAL A 434 19.85 1.64 19.77
CA VAL A 434 18.73 0.78 19.36
C VAL A 434 19.31 -0.60 19.03
N ASN A 435 18.85 -1.62 19.74
CA ASN A 435 19.22 -3.00 19.48
C ASN A 435 18.32 -3.57 18.37
N ILE A 436 18.92 -3.86 17.22
CA ILE A 436 18.22 -4.44 16.07
C ILE A 436 18.34 -5.96 16.17
N PRO A 437 17.22 -6.68 16.39
CA PRO A 437 17.26 -8.12 16.51
C PRO A 437 17.69 -8.78 15.18
N ALA A 438 18.26 -9.97 15.28
CA ALA A 438 18.62 -10.77 14.13
C ALA A 438 17.35 -11.23 13.37
N GLY A 439 17.42 -11.21 12.04
CA GLY A 439 16.35 -11.68 11.17
C GLY A 439 15.26 -10.66 10.84
N VAL A 440 15.50 -9.37 11.11
CA VAL A 440 14.55 -8.29 10.78
C VAL A 440 14.33 -8.19 9.26
N ASP A 441 13.09 -7.92 8.88
CA ASP A 441 12.69 -7.64 7.50
C ASP A 441 12.78 -6.14 7.18
N ASP A 442 12.75 -5.81 5.89
CA ASP A 442 12.66 -4.41 5.45
C ASP A 442 11.34 -3.77 5.92
N GLY A 443 11.44 -2.55 6.43
CA GLY A 443 10.31 -1.82 6.98
C GLY A 443 9.91 -2.22 8.40
N TYR A 444 10.66 -3.12 9.05
CA TYR A 444 10.44 -3.46 10.46
C TYR A 444 10.52 -2.20 11.34
N ARG A 445 9.60 -2.08 12.31
CA ARG A 445 9.51 -0.92 13.21
C ARG A 445 9.81 -1.35 14.64
N ILE A 446 10.87 -0.78 15.22
CA ILE A 446 11.22 -0.94 16.63
C ILE A 446 10.61 0.22 17.41
N ARG A 447 9.89 -0.09 18.49
CA ARG A 447 9.34 0.91 19.41
C ARG A 447 10.25 1.02 20.63
N GLN A 448 10.54 2.25 21.02
CA GLN A 448 11.23 2.58 22.25
C GLN A 448 10.40 3.59 23.05
N ASP A 449 9.86 3.12 24.17
CA ASP A 449 8.98 3.91 25.02
C ASP A 449 9.72 5.05 25.72
N GLY A 450 9.05 6.22 25.84
CA GLY A 450 9.57 7.39 26.55
C GLY A 450 10.71 8.15 25.87
N ALA A 451 11.05 7.76 24.64
CA ALA A 451 12.08 8.39 23.82
C ALA A 451 11.53 9.41 22.80
N GLY A 452 10.22 9.69 22.81
CA GLY A 452 9.57 10.72 22.01
C GLY A 452 9.52 12.08 22.71
N ASP A 453 8.66 12.97 22.22
CA ASP A 453 8.51 14.32 22.77
C ASP A 453 7.75 14.31 24.10
N VAL A 454 8.05 15.25 24.99
CA VAL A 454 7.15 15.55 26.12
C VAL A 454 5.92 16.31 25.61
N PRO A 455 4.73 16.17 26.23
CA PRO A 455 3.53 16.86 25.79
C PRO A 455 3.73 18.37 25.77
N LEU A 456 3.27 19.05 24.71
CA LEU A 456 3.40 20.50 24.53
C LEU A 456 2.57 21.32 25.52
N MET A 457 1.49 20.73 26.04
CA MET A 457 0.62 21.34 27.06
C MET A 457 0.27 20.30 28.12
N GLY A 458 0.04 20.77 29.35
CA GLY A 458 -0.30 19.89 30.47
C GLY A 458 0.86 19.04 30.98
N SER A 459 0.52 18.10 31.87
CA SER A 459 1.38 17.05 32.39
C SER A 459 1.00 15.73 31.71
N GLY A 460 1.96 14.86 31.47
CA GLY A 460 1.73 13.54 30.91
C GLY A 460 3.03 12.85 30.46
N PRO A 461 2.97 11.56 30.12
CA PRO A 461 4.15 10.80 29.69
C PRO A 461 4.66 11.27 28.33
N ALA A 462 5.98 11.13 28.12
CA ALA A 462 6.60 11.37 26.83
C ALA A 462 6.08 10.37 25.78
N GLY A 463 6.14 10.77 24.52
CA GLY A 463 5.89 9.89 23.39
C GLY A 463 6.93 8.77 23.27
N SER A 464 6.74 7.93 22.27
CA SER A 464 7.65 6.84 21.92
C SER A 464 8.49 7.21 20.70
N LEU A 465 9.69 6.64 20.60
CA LEU A 465 10.48 6.64 19.39
C LEU A 465 10.15 5.39 18.57
N PHE A 466 9.79 5.57 17.32
CA PHE A 466 9.63 4.50 16.34
C PHE A 466 10.78 4.54 15.35
N VAL A 467 11.59 3.48 15.37
CA VAL A 467 12.73 3.35 14.47
C VAL A 467 12.35 2.40 13.36
N ARG A 468 12.22 2.93 12.14
CA ARG A 468 11.97 2.16 10.93
C ARG A 468 13.29 1.69 10.32
N ILE A 469 13.41 0.40 10.12
CA ILE A 469 14.59 -0.21 9.51
C ILE A 469 14.41 -0.28 8.00
N HIS A 470 15.42 0.18 7.29
CA HIS A 470 15.56 -0.01 5.85
C HIS A 470 16.70 -0.97 5.57
N VAL A 471 16.38 -2.14 5.04
CA VAL A 471 17.38 -3.18 4.71
C VAL A 471 17.77 -3.04 3.25
N THR A 472 19.06 -2.86 3.01
CA THR A 472 19.58 -2.81 1.64
C THR A 472 19.52 -4.20 1.02
N PRO A 473 18.93 -4.38 -0.18
CA PRO A 473 18.90 -5.67 -0.85
C PRO A 473 20.30 -6.24 -1.06
N SER A 474 20.43 -7.55 -0.84
CA SER A 474 21.69 -8.25 -1.07
C SER A 474 21.91 -8.49 -2.57
N ARG A 475 23.19 -8.45 -3.00
CA ARG A 475 23.57 -8.77 -4.40
C ARG A 475 23.81 -10.27 -4.61
N ILE A 476 24.00 -11.02 -3.54
CA ILE A 476 24.42 -12.43 -3.54
C ILE A 476 23.21 -13.33 -3.34
N TRP A 477 22.47 -13.08 -2.26
CA TRP A 477 21.30 -13.85 -1.85
C TRP A 477 20.00 -13.13 -2.15
N ARG A 478 18.98 -13.89 -2.52
CA ARG A 478 17.59 -13.44 -2.55
C ARG A 478 16.84 -14.03 -1.35
N ARG A 479 16.31 -13.18 -0.48
CA ARG A 479 15.52 -13.61 0.69
C ARG A 479 14.09 -13.91 0.29
N GLN A 480 13.55 -15.03 0.77
CA GLN A 480 12.12 -15.33 0.76
C GLN A 480 11.71 -15.84 2.15
N GLY A 481 11.08 -14.95 2.93
CA GLY A 481 10.79 -15.24 4.34
C GLY A 481 12.08 -15.50 5.11
N THR A 482 12.19 -16.70 5.70
CA THR A 482 13.39 -17.16 6.43
C THR A 482 14.44 -17.80 5.52
N ASN A 483 14.05 -18.22 4.32
CA ASN A 483 14.92 -18.96 3.42
C ASN A 483 15.70 -18.01 2.52
N LEU A 484 16.90 -18.43 2.15
CA LEU A 484 17.78 -17.72 1.24
C LEU A 484 17.92 -18.50 -0.05
N PHE A 485 17.94 -17.80 -1.17
CA PHE A 485 18.21 -18.37 -2.48
C PHE A 485 19.53 -17.83 -2.99
N TYR A 486 20.39 -18.73 -3.44
CA TYR A 486 21.68 -18.41 -4.04
C TYR A 486 21.83 -19.14 -5.37
N PRO A 487 21.91 -18.42 -6.50
CA PRO A 487 22.32 -19.03 -7.77
C PRO A 487 23.83 -19.28 -7.72
N ALA A 488 24.24 -20.54 -7.57
CA ALA A 488 25.63 -20.95 -7.58
C ALA A 488 26.08 -21.19 -9.02
N PRO A 489 26.95 -20.32 -9.58
CA PRO A 489 27.50 -20.55 -10.91
C PRO A 489 28.50 -21.71 -10.85
N ILE A 490 28.24 -22.76 -11.61
CA ILE A 490 29.12 -23.93 -11.74
C ILE A 490 29.58 -24.06 -13.18
N PRO A 491 30.85 -24.43 -13.44
CA PRO A 491 31.31 -24.61 -14.80
C PRO A 491 30.77 -25.93 -15.38
N PHE A 492 30.53 -25.97 -16.69
CA PHE A 492 29.99 -27.13 -17.41
C PHE A 492 30.67 -28.47 -17.03
N TYR A 493 31.99 -28.50 -16.96
CA TYR A 493 32.71 -29.74 -16.62
C TYR A 493 32.43 -30.24 -15.20
N THR A 494 32.18 -29.33 -14.24
CA THR A 494 31.84 -29.71 -12.85
C THR A 494 30.42 -30.24 -12.75
N ALA A 495 29.50 -29.72 -13.57
CA ALA A 495 28.14 -30.26 -13.66
C ALA A 495 28.14 -31.69 -14.21
N VAL A 496 28.95 -31.96 -15.24
CA VAL A 496 29.04 -33.29 -15.87
C VAL A 496 29.82 -34.29 -15.01
N LEU A 497 31.03 -33.95 -14.58
CA LEU A 497 31.94 -34.86 -13.88
C LEU A 497 31.68 -34.94 -12.37
N GLY A 498 30.91 -34.00 -11.82
CA GLY A 498 30.81 -33.78 -10.38
C GLY A 498 32.04 -33.06 -9.83
N GLY A 499 31.93 -32.55 -8.60
CA GLY A 499 33.03 -31.81 -7.98
C GLY A 499 32.65 -31.16 -6.66
N ARG A 500 33.32 -30.06 -6.34
CA ARG A 500 33.03 -29.21 -5.17
C ARG A 500 32.92 -27.76 -5.59
N VAL A 501 31.94 -27.06 -5.04
CA VAL A 501 31.69 -25.64 -5.29
C VAL A 501 31.59 -24.94 -3.95
N ARG A 502 32.24 -23.78 -3.87
CA ARG A 502 32.26 -22.96 -2.68
C ARG A 502 31.04 -22.04 -2.66
N VAL A 503 30.19 -22.20 -1.66
CA VAL A 503 28.94 -21.45 -1.50
C VAL A 503 29.08 -20.44 -0.35
N PRO A 504 28.81 -19.15 -0.58
CA PRO A 504 28.81 -18.14 0.47
C PRO A 504 27.55 -18.31 1.33
N THR A 505 27.73 -18.49 2.64
CA THR A 505 26.65 -18.51 3.65
C THR A 505 26.78 -17.28 4.56
N LEU A 506 25.78 -17.03 5.42
CA LEU A 506 25.82 -15.91 6.38
C LEU A 506 26.99 -16.01 7.38
N ASP A 507 27.41 -17.23 7.74
CA ASP A 507 28.45 -17.49 8.73
C ASP A 507 29.85 -17.67 8.11
N GLY A 508 29.95 -17.68 6.78
CA GLY A 508 31.20 -17.93 6.05
C GLY A 508 31.00 -18.79 4.80
N GLU A 509 32.09 -19.17 4.14
CA GLU A 509 32.04 -20.01 2.95
C GLU A 509 32.00 -21.50 3.32
N VAL A 510 31.17 -22.28 2.62
CA VAL A 510 31.06 -23.73 2.81
C VAL A 510 31.27 -24.42 1.46
N ASP A 511 32.15 -25.43 1.45
CA ASP A 511 32.36 -26.27 0.27
C ASP A 511 31.25 -27.31 0.17
N VAL A 512 30.51 -27.28 -0.93
CA VAL A 512 29.40 -28.21 -1.17
C VAL A 512 29.74 -29.15 -2.31
N ARG A 513 29.40 -30.43 -2.14
CA ARG A 513 29.63 -31.47 -3.14
C ARG A 513 28.55 -31.41 -4.22
N VAL A 514 28.98 -31.27 -5.46
CA VAL A 514 28.11 -31.30 -6.65
C VAL A 514 28.13 -32.73 -7.21
N PRO A 515 26.96 -33.40 -7.33
CA PRO A 515 26.89 -34.72 -7.94
C PRO A 515 27.20 -34.66 -9.44
N ALA A 516 27.72 -35.76 -9.99
CA ALA A 516 27.91 -35.88 -11.43
C ALA A 516 26.55 -35.92 -12.15
N GLY A 517 26.46 -35.29 -13.31
CA GLY A 517 25.21 -35.20 -14.08
C GLY A 517 24.21 -34.15 -13.55
N THR A 518 24.66 -33.19 -12.73
CA THR A 518 23.81 -32.08 -12.24
C THR A 518 23.28 -31.26 -13.42
N GLN A 519 21.97 -31.02 -13.45
CA GLN A 519 21.30 -30.23 -14.47
C GLN A 519 21.18 -28.75 -14.08
N ALA A 520 21.00 -27.87 -15.06
CA ALA A 520 20.76 -26.46 -14.81
C ALA A 520 19.41 -26.28 -14.11
N GLY A 521 19.41 -25.55 -13.00
CA GLY A 521 18.22 -25.33 -12.18
C GLY A 521 18.03 -26.39 -11.08
N ASP A 522 18.85 -27.44 -11.02
CA ASP A 522 18.85 -28.36 -9.88
C ASP A 522 19.10 -27.60 -8.58
N GLU A 523 18.33 -27.93 -7.55
CA GLU A 523 18.38 -27.27 -6.25
C GLU A 523 18.91 -28.20 -5.17
N MET A 524 19.69 -27.61 -4.28
CA MET A 524 20.25 -28.29 -3.11
C MET A 524 20.00 -27.44 -1.87
N ILE A 525 19.55 -28.08 -0.81
CA ILE A 525 19.16 -27.40 0.42
C ILE A 525 20.25 -27.56 1.47
N LEU A 526 20.84 -26.44 1.89
CA LEU A 526 21.72 -26.35 3.06
C LEU A 526 20.88 -25.98 4.28
N ARG A 527 20.55 -27.00 5.09
CA ARG A 527 19.67 -26.85 6.24
C ARG A 527 20.25 -25.94 7.31
N GLY A 528 19.42 -25.07 7.89
CA GLY A 528 19.78 -24.19 9.01
C GLY A 528 20.78 -23.07 8.67
N ARG A 529 21.05 -22.84 7.38
CA ARG A 529 21.97 -21.80 6.87
C ARG A 529 21.26 -20.56 6.30
N GLY A 530 19.96 -20.43 6.53
CA GLY A 530 19.15 -19.27 6.18
C GLY A 530 19.06 -18.22 7.30
N VAL A 531 18.07 -17.33 7.19
CA VAL A 531 17.88 -16.22 8.13
C VAL A 531 17.27 -16.72 9.44
N PRO A 532 17.74 -16.27 10.62
CA PRO A 532 17.10 -16.60 11.89
C PRO A 532 15.68 -16.03 11.97
N ARG A 533 14.76 -16.77 12.58
CA ARG A 533 13.40 -16.29 12.83
C ARG A 533 13.39 -15.17 13.88
N LEU A 534 12.68 -14.09 13.57
CA LEU A 534 12.50 -12.97 14.49
C LEU A 534 11.84 -13.43 15.80
N GLY A 535 12.44 -13.07 16.94
CA GLY A 535 11.90 -13.38 18.27
C GLY A 535 12.12 -14.82 18.75
N SER A 536 12.75 -15.69 17.95
CA SER A 536 13.13 -17.02 18.40
C SER A 536 14.40 -16.95 19.27
N ARG A 537 14.45 -17.72 20.37
CA ARG A 537 15.69 -17.91 21.12
C ARG A 537 16.76 -18.50 20.18
N LYS A 538 18.01 -18.11 20.41
CA LYS A 538 19.22 -18.39 19.61
C LYS A 538 19.53 -19.89 19.50
N ASN A 539 18.66 -20.66 18.85
CA ASN A 539 18.81 -22.08 18.55
C ASN A 539 18.92 -22.28 17.04
N TYR A 540 19.93 -23.04 16.62
CA TYR A 540 20.23 -23.36 15.21
C TYR A 540 19.06 -24.04 14.48
N ASP A 541 18.20 -24.78 15.20
CA ASP A 541 17.02 -25.46 14.65
C ASP A 541 15.92 -24.50 14.18
N MET A 542 16.02 -23.19 14.50
CA MET A 542 15.02 -22.17 14.15
C MET A 542 15.49 -21.23 13.05
N ASN A 543 16.63 -21.49 12.43
CA ASN A 543 17.09 -20.79 11.24
C ASN A 543 16.33 -21.31 10.01
N GLY A 544 16.15 -20.46 8.99
CA GLY A 544 15.71 -20.93 7.68
C GLY A 544 16.79 -21.75 6.97
N ASP A 545 16.49 -22.14 5.74
CA ASP A 545 17.40 -22.90 4.89
C ASP A 545 18.02 -22.03 3.79
N LEU A 546 19.21 -22.41 3.32
CA LEU A 546 19.83 -21.83 2.13
C LEU A 546 19.63 -22.79 0.95
N MET A 547 18.81 -22.35 0.00
CA MET A 547 18.53 -23.02 -1.26
C MET A 547 19.57 -22.59 -2.29
N VAL A 548 20.42 -23.53 -2.66
CA VAL A 548 21.46 -23.36 -3.66
C VAL A 548 20.94 -23.91 -4.98
N GLN A 549 20.72 -23.02 -5.95
CA GLN A 549 20.34 -23.40 -7.31
C GLN A 549 21.59 -23.42 -8.17
N PHE A 550 21.85 -24.54 -8.85
CA PHE A 550 23.00 -24.67 -9.72
C PHE A 550 22.73 -24.04 -11.08
N ASP A 551 23.52 -23.02 -11.43
CA ASP A 551 23.48 -22.39 -12.75
C ASP A 551 24.73 -22.77 -13.55
N ILE A 552 24.54 -23.42 -14.70
CA ILE A 552 25.64 -23.96 -15.50
C ILE A 552 26.21 -22.86 -16.40
N THR A 553 27.43 -22.44 -16.09
CA THR A 553 28.19 -21.48 -16.88
C THR A 553 28.94 -22.17 -18.02
N ILE A 554 28.59 -21.81 -19.25
CA ILE A 554 29.26 -22.27 -20.47
C ILE A 554 30.33 -21.24 -20.87
N PRO A 555 31.60 -21.64 -21.05
CA PRO A 555 32.65 -20.72 -21.46
C PRO A 555 32.37 -20.15 -22.86
N ARG A 556 32.57 -18.83 -23.03
CA ARG A 556 32.35 -18.14 -24.32
C ARG A 556 33.44 -18.41 -25.35
N SER A 557 34.62 -18.82 -24.91
CA SER A 557 35.76 -19.11 -25.76
C SER A 557 36.43 -20.41 -25.31
N LEU A 558 36.92 -21.16 -26.29
CA LEU A 558 37.57 -22.45 -26.11
C LEU A 558 38.86 -22.47 -26.92
N SER A 559 39.91 -23.06 -26.35
CA SER A 559 41.16 -23.31 -27.07
C SER A 559 40.95 -24.36 -28.17
N LYS A 560 41.84 -24.40 -29.17
CA LYS A 560 41.75 -25.38 -30.27
C LYS A 560 41.66 -26.82 -29.75
N ARG A 561 42.54 -27.17 -28.80
CA ARG A 561 42.55 -28.48 -28.13
C ARG A 561 41.25 -28.76 -27.37
N GLN A 562 40.68 -27.78 -26.67
CA GLN A 562 39.41 -27.96 -25.94
C GLN A 562 38.23 -28.19 -26.89
N LYS A 563 38.20 -27.52 -28.04
CA LYS A 563 37.18 -27.76 -29.08
C LYS A 563 37.31 -29.16 -29.67
N GLU A 564 38.52 -29.61 -29.96
CA GLU A 564 38.78 -30.97 -30.46
C GLU A 564 38.29 -32.03 -29.46
N LEU A 565 38.58 -31.87 -28.16
CA LEU A 565 38.10 -32.78 -27.11
C LEU A 565 36.57 -32.80 -26.98
N LEU A 566 35.92 -31.64 -27.05
CA LEU A 566 34.46 -31.56 -27.01
C LEU A 566 33.81 -32.14 -28.27
N GLN A 567 34.45 -32.01 -29.43
CA GLN A 567 33.99 -32.64 -30.67
C GLN A 567 34.10 -34.17 -30.58
N GLN A 568 35.21 -34.69 -30.06
CA GLN A 568 35.37 -36.13 -29.81
C GLN A 568 34.30 -36.66 -28.86
N PHE A 569 34.04 -35.94 -27.76
CA PHE A 569 32.96 -36.28 -26.82
C PHE A 569 31.58 -36.26 -27.51
N ALA A 570 31.31 -35.27 -28.36
CA ALA A 570 30.05 -35.18 -29.12
C ALA A 570 29.90 -36.34 -30.12
N ASP A 571 30.97 -36.67 -30.85
CA ASP A 571 30.98 -37.76 -31.84
C ASP A 571 30.74 -39.12 -31.16
N GLU A 572 31.35 -39.36 -29.99
CA GLU A 572 31.10 -40.55 -29.17
C GLU A 572 29.64 -40.62 -28.70
N TYR A 573 29.08 -39.50 -28.21
CA TYR A 573 27.70 -39.46 -27.72
C TYR A 573 26.66 -39.63 -28.83
N GLU A 574 26.95 -39.12 -30.03
CA GLU A 574 26.12 -39.29 -31.23
C GLU A 574 26.33 -40.63 -31.96
N GLY A 575 27.28 -41.45 -31.49
CA GLY A 575 27.60 -42.75 -32.10
C GLY A 575 28.28 -42.64 -33.47
N LYS A 576 28.87 -41.49 -33.80
CA LYS A 576 29.65 -41.29 -35.02
C LYS A 576 31.04 -41.89 -34.79
N VAL A 577 31.21 -43.14 -35.22
CA VAL A 577 32.49 -43.85 -35.13
C VAL A 577 33.53 -43.13 -36.00
N ASN A 578 34.37 -42.31 -35.39
CA ASN A 578 35.61 -41.87 -36.02
C ASN A 578 36.58 -43.07 -36.00
N SER A 579 36.62 -43.82 -37.09
CA SER A 579 37.75 -44.71 -37.37
C SER A 579 39.04 -43.90 -37.22
N PRO A 580 40.04 -44.35 -36.44
CA PRO A 580 41.30 -43.63 -36.35
C PRO A 580 41.92 -43.52 -37.74
N PRO A 581 42.62 -42.42 -38.10
CA PRO A 581 43.38 -42.39 -39.33
C PRO A 581 44.41 -43.50 -39.23
N SER A 582 44.28 -44.53 -40.07
CA SER A 582 45.28 -45.60 -40.16
C SER A 582 46.64 -44.95 -40.36
N GLU A 583 47.59 -45.28 -39.49
CA GLU A 583 49.01 -45.05 -39.74
C GLU A 583 49.32 -45.53 -41.16
N LYS A 584 49.76 -44.61 -42.03
CA LYS A 584 50.24 -44.96 -43.36
C LYS A 584 51.49 -45.81 -43.16
N SER A 585 51.31 -47.12 -43.26
CA SER A 585 52.39 -48.08 -43.50
C SER A 585 53.14 -47.67 -44.75
N THR A 586 54.41 -47.33 -44.58
CA THR A 586 55.41 -47.16 -45.65
C THR A 586 55.46 -48.42 -46.52
N PRO A 587 55.47 -48.31 -47.87
CA PRO A 587 55.73 -49.45 -48.71
C PRO A 587 57.24 -49.68 -48.79
N SER A 588 57.66 -50.87 -48.36
CA SER A 588 58.93 -51.50 -48.70
C SER A 588 59.01 -51.75 -50.20
N SER A 589 60.07 -51.26 -50.85
CA SER A 589 60.50 -51.73 -52.17
C SER A 589 61.98 -52.04 -52.15
N ASP A 590 62.28 -53.32 -52.30
CA ASP A 590 63.60 -53.93 -52.42
C ASP A 590 64.27 -53.68 -53.78
N THR A 591 65.60 -53.45 -53.74
CA THR A 591 66.69 -53.67 -54.73
C THR A 591 66.59 -53.05 -56.16
N LYS A 592 67.59 -52.36 -56.76
CA LYS A 592 69.05 -52.61 -56.97
C LYS A 592 69.63 -51.45 -57.86
N PRO A 593 70.94 -51.37 -58.24
CA PRO A 593 72.16 -51.00 -57.49
C PRO A 593 72.94 -49.76 -58.03
N SER A 594 74.05 -49.44 -57.33
CA SER A 594 75.31 -48.77 -57.75
C SER A 594 75.32 -47.26 -58.04
N HIS A 595 76.00 -46.47 -57.18
CA HIS A 595 77.40 -46.04 -57.32
C HIS A 595 77.84 -45.12 -56.14
N LYS A 596 79.05 -45.37 -55.61
CA LYS A 596 80.13 -44.45 -55.15
C LYS A 596 79.79 -42.97 -54.85
N ASP A 597 80.35 -42.25 -53.87
CA ASP A 597 81.53 -42.37 -53.00
C ASP A 597 81.37 -41.33 -51.85
N THR A 598 82.09 -41.57 -50.74
CA THR A 598 82.74 -40.59 -49.80
C THR A 598 82.00 -39.77 -48.72
N GLU A 599 82.58 -39.92 -47.50
CA GLU A 599 82.88 -38.92 -46.45
C GLU A 599 81.93 -38.69 -45.24
N THR A 600 82.25 -39.44 -44.17
CA THR A 600 82.28 -39.13 -42.71
C THR A 600 82.80 -37.72 -42.32
N PRO A 601 82.83 -37.31 -41.01
CA PRO A 601 82.09 -37.71 -39.80
C PRO A 601 81.69 -36.53 -38.86
N LYS A 602 81.20 -36.89 -37.65
CA LYS A 602 81.17 -36.16 -36.36
C LYS A 602 79.87 -35.40 -36.07
N GLY A 603 79.27 -35.48 -34.89
CA GLY A 603 79.70 -36.10 -33.64
C GLY A 603 79.06 -35.35 -32.46
N ASN A 604 78.88 -36.08 -31.37
CA ASN A 604 78.61 -35.64 -30.00
C ASN A 604 77.24 -35.06 -29.64
N ASP A 605 76.45 -35.96 -29.04
CA ASP A 605 75.91 -35.87 -27.69
C ASP A 605 76.51 -34.79 -26.79
N GLY A 606 75.64 -34.11 -26.03
CA GLY A 606 76.01 -33.55 -24.75
C GLY A 606 75.15 -32.41 -24.24
N LYS A 607 74.31 -32.74 -23.25
CA LYS A 607 74.09 -31.97 -22.01
C LYS A 607 73.43 -30.59 -22.12
N SER A 608 72.20 -30.47 -21.62
CA SER A 608 71.86 -30.21 -20.20
C SER A 608 70.47 -29.60 -20.09
#